data_AF-A0AA36ENX6-F1
#
_entry.id   AF-A0AA36ENX6-F1
#
_cell.length_a   1.000
_cell.length_b   1.000
_cell.length_c   1.000
_cell.angle_alpha   90.00
_cell.angle_beta   90.00
_cell.angle_gamma   90.00
#
_symmetry.space_group_name_H-M   'P 1'
#
loop_
_entity.id
_entity.type
_entity.pdbx_description
1 polymer ?
#
loop_
_entity_poly.entity_id
_entity_poly.type
_entity_poly.pdbx_seq_one_letter_code
_entity_poly.pdbx_strand_id
1 'polypeptide(L)'
;MSSPAGANLFTGFTRLCKGLAVVLVSGYIAVQILPSILTYVALIPARTIPFGWNLLTAGYIEQTVHGVLSSTIGLLFIGKLLEPIWGSREFMKFIFIVNFLTSLCVFITTISLYYVTMQENYLYTPLSGFSGVLSGLLVGVKQIIPDQELSPLKIKAKWLPSMMLLLAILVSFFTLEPATYLPILIFGTYTGWIYLRYFQRKQETGFKGDPSDEFSFSTFFPEFLRPVIDPIASIFHRMLCGRSDASNEARGGYTPGNTTLPGSDPIEATRRRERGARALEERLAAERLIGGTGGGKSKTDEPERDASENTHLPPDSQHQFDFHKYISRSLEEDFKVVVGISPVVWFFAVLLLLTNTHSWKAYLWLPFIPLIIILIIGTKLQVIITKMGRRTHEMADVVKGTPMVQPGDDLFWFGRPKLVLLLINFVLFQNAFQLAYFLWSWNKFGLDSCFHEHTEDTVIRLTMAVVIEVLCSYVTLPLYALVTQMGSRK
;
A
#
# COMPACT_ATOMS: atom_id res chain seq x y z
N MET A 1 22.30 56.25 -27.74
CA MET A 1 22.54 54.99 -27.00
C MET A 1 21.88 55.13 -25.63
N SER A 2 20.74 54.49 -25.43
CA SER A 2 20.04 54.44 -24.14
C SER A 2 20.00 52.99 -23.68
N SER A 3 20.81 52.66 -22.66
CA SER A 3 20.81 51.33 -22.06
C SER A 3 19.42 51.02 -21.50
N PRO A 4 18.80 49.87 -21.81
CA PRO A 4 17.58 49.47 -21.12
C PRO A 4 17.93 49.20 -19.66
N ALA A 5 17.28 49.95 -18.76
CA ALA A 5 17.43 49.77 -17.32
C ALA A 5 17.08 48.33 -16.91
N GLY A 6 17.69 47.86 -15.82
CA GLY A 6 17.74 46.45 -15.43
C GLY A 6 16.40 45.72 -15.56
N ALA A 7 16.31 44.83 -16.55
CA ALA A 7 15.25 43.83 -16.61
C ALA A 7 15.37 42.94 -15.37
N ASN A 8 14.45 43.13 -14.42
CA ASN A 8 14.39 42.34 -13.19
C ASN A 8 14.47 40.84 -13.52
N LEU A 9 15.50 40.14 -13.02
CA LEU A 9 15.75 38.72 -13.30
C LEU A 9 14.55 37.81 -12.98
N PHE A 10 13.59 38.31 -12.19
CA PHE A 10 12.38 37.63 -11.73
C PHE A 10 11.09 37.95 -12.51
N THR A 11 11.14 38.79 -13.56
CA THR A 11 9.96 39.03 -14.42
C THR A 11 9.75 37.87 -15.38
N GLY A 12 8.63 37.15 -15.22
CA GLY A 12 8.25 36.00 -16.05
C GLY A 12 8.22 34.65 -15.34
N PHE A 13 8.60 34.56 -14.05
CA PHE A 13 8.32 33.38 -13.22
C PHE A 13 6.94 33.50 -12.54
N THR A 14 6.23 32.38 -12.48
CA THR A 14 4.89 32.24 -11.92
C THR A 14 4.85 32.43 -10.40
N ARG A 15 3.65 32.75 -9.86
CA ARG A 15 3.48 33.04 -8.43
C ARG A 15 3.69 31.81 -7.55
N LEU A 16 3.22 30.64 -7.99
CA LEU A 16 3.32 29.41 -7.20
C LEU A 16 4.77 28.90 -7.17
N CYS A 17 5.47 28.86 -8.31
CA CYS A 17 6.89 28.50 -8.32
C CYS A 17 7.77 29.45 -7.48
N LYS A 18 7.46 30.76 -7.43
CA LYS A 18 8.11 31.69 -6.49
C LYS A 18 7.83 31.34 -5.03
N GLY A 19 6.58 31.02 -4.69
CA GLY A 19 6.21 30.57 -3.34
C GLY A 19 6.94 29.29 -2.92
N LEU A 20 6.96 28.28 -3.79
CA LEU A 20 7.69 27.03 -3.53
C LEU A 20 9.20 27.21 -3.47
N ALA A 21 9.80 28.09 -4.30
CA ALA A 21 11.21 28.45 -4.19
C ALA A 21 11.54 29.06 -2.80
N VAL A 22 10.67 29.92 -2.27
CA VAL A 22 10.81 30.44 -0.90
C VAL A 22 10.68 29.32 0.14
N VAL A 23 9.80 28.34 -0.06
CA VAL A 23 9.69 27.16 0.84
C VAL A 23 10.98 26.34 0.82
N LEU A 24 11.57 26.05 -0.35
CA LEU A 24 12.83 25.30 -0.44
C LEU A 24 13.99 26.04 0.23
N VAL A 25 14.15 27.34 -0.04
CA VAL A 25 15.24 28.16 0.53
C VAL A 25 15.05 28.36 2.04
N SER A 26 13.83 28.62 2.51
CA SER A 26 13.56 28.75 3.95
C SER A 26 13.69 27.43 4.70
N GLY A 27 13.32 26.29 4.08
CA GLY A 27 13.54 24.95 4.62
C GLY A 27 15.03 24.65 4.81
N TYR A 28 15.87 24.94 3.80
CA TYR A 28 17.32 24.84 3.91
C TYR A 28 17.87 25.72 5.04
N ILE A 29 17.50 27.00 5.09
CA ILE A 29 17.95 27.94 6.14
C ILE A 29 17.52 27.47 7.53
N ALA A 30 16.28 26.98 7.69
CA ALA A 30 15.77 26.49 8.97
C ALA A 30 16.57 25.29 9.49
N VAL A 31 16.96 24.36 8.61
CA VAL A 31 17.83 23.22 8.96
C VAL A 31 19.24 23.67 9.33
N GLN A 32 19.79 24.70 8.68
CA GLN A 32 21.11 25.25 9.03
C GLN A 32 21.10 25.97 10.40
N ILE A 33 20.03 26.68 10.75
CA ILE A 33 19.91 27.36 12.05
C ILE A 33 19.60 26.36 13.17
N LEU A 34 18.74 25.37 12.91
CA LEU A 34 18.27 24.38 13.89
C LEU A 34 18.41 22.95 13.32
N PRO A 35 19.60 22.32 13.42
CA PRO A 35 19.83 20.98 12.86
C PRO A 35 18.93 19.90 13.44
N SER A 36 18.39 20.10 14.65
CA SER A 36 17.38 19.23 15.27
C SER A 36 16.11 19.07 14.41
N ILE A 37 15.73 20.11 13.63
CA ILE A 37 14.56 20.08 12.74
C ILE A 37 14.67 18.94 11.74
N LEU A 38 15.87 18.66 11.22
CA LEU A 38 16.11 17.60 10.22
C LEU A 38 15.51 16.26 10.65
N THR A 39 15.59 15.93 11.94
CA THR A 39 15.08 14.67 12.49
C THR A 39 13.55 14.53 12.50
N TYR A 40 12.83 15.64 12.29
CA TYR A 40 11.37 15.72 12.25
C TYR A 40 10.80 16.03 10.85
N VAL A 41 11.65 16.28 9.84
CA VAL A 41 11.23 16.67 8.48
C VAL A 41 11.88 15.86 7.35
N ALA A 42 13.07 15.29 7.57
CA ALA A 42 13.70 14.38 6.60
C ALA A 42 13.17 12.95 6.75
N LEU A 43 13.26 12.17 5.68
CA LEU A 43 12.87 10.76 5.69
C LEU A 43 13.99 9.93 6.34
N ILE A 44 13.83 9.62 7.63
CA ILE A 44 14.70 8.72 8.39
C ILE A 44 13.88 7.46 8.68
N PRO A 45 14.10 6.32 8.00
CA PRO A 45 13.25 5.14 8.10
C PRO A 45 12.98 4.66 9.53
N ALA A 46 13.97 4.72 10.43
CA ALA A 46 13.80 4.40 11.87
C ALA A 46 12.73 5.26 12.58
N ARG A 47 12.49 6.48 12.11
CA ARG A 47 11.66 7.51 12.77
C ARG A 47 10.37 7.85 12.01
N THR A 48 10.22 7.41 10.76
CA THR A 48 9.02 7.70 9.95
C THR A 48 7.72 7.11 10.51
N ILE A 49 7.78 5.98 11.23
CA ILE A 49 6.58 5.29 11.76
C ILE A 49 5.75 6.20 12.72
N PRO A 50 6.32 6.85 13.74
CA PRO A 50 5.60 7.86 14.53
C PRO A 50 5.43 9.21 13.81
N PHE A 51 6.32 9.55 12.87
CA PHE A 51 6.35 10.85 12.19
C PHE A 51 6.00 10.72 10.70
N GLY A 52 4.76 10.30 10.43
CA GLY A 52 4.28 10.01 9.06
C GLY A 52 4.30 11.22 8.11
N TRP A 53 4.33 12.46 8.63
CA TRP A 53 4.47 13.67 7.83
C TRP A 53 5.86 13.82 7.17
N ASN A 54 6.86 13.05 7.60
CA ASN A 54 8.18 13.03 6.96
C ASN A 54 8.08 12.58 5.48
N LEU A 55 7.11 11.72 5.14
CA LEU A 55 6.79 11.33 3.76
C LEU A 55 6.27 12.50 2.88
N LEU A 56 5.83 13.59 3.49
CA LEU A 56 5.38 14.81 2.79
C LEU A 56 6.44 15.91 2.83
N THR A 57 7.18 16.03 3.93
CA THR A 57 8.14 17.13 4.14
C THR A 57 9.52 16.86 3.55
N ALA A 58 9.97 15.60 3.46
CA ALA A 58 11.33 15.27 3.04
C ALA A 58 11.72 15.79 1.65
N GLY A 59 10.81 15.79 0.67
CA GLY A 59 11.10 16.33 -0.65
C GLY A 59 11.22 17.85 -0.71
N TYR A 60 10.77 18.60 0.31
CA TYR A 60 10.93 20.06 0.35
C TYR A 60 12.15 20.51 1.15
N ILE A 61 12.92 19.58 1.72
CA ILE A 61 14.06 19.85 2.59
C ILE A 61 15.35 19.44 1.90
N GLU A 62 16.16 20.43 1.57
CA GLU A 62 17.49 20.24 1.02
C GLU A 62 18.53 20.30 2.14
N GLN A 63 19.55 19.43 2.08
CA GLN A 63 20.64 19.39 3.06
C GLN A 63 21.89 20.13 2.56
N THR A 64 22.06 20.29 1.24
CA THR A 64 23.27 20.88 0.63
C THR A 64 22.97 22.18 -0.10
N VAL A 65 23.97 23.08 -0.15
CA VAL A 65 23.89 24.35 -0.91
C VAL A 65 23.63 24.07 -2.40
N HIS A 66 24.30 23.07 -2.96
CA HIS A 66 24.13 22.68 -4.37
C HIS A 66 22.74 22.07 -4.64
N GLY A 67 22.20 21.29 -3.69
CA GLY A 67 20.82 20.80 -3.72
C GLY A 67 19.81 21.93 -3.78
N VAL A 68 19.79 22.83 -2.79
CA VAL A 68 18.83 23.96 -2.78
C VAL A 68 18.98 24.90 -3.98
N LEU A 69 20.20 25.15 -4.46
CA LEU A 69 20.43 25.98 -5.64
C LEU A 69 19.90 25.31 -6.91
N SER A 70 20.25 24.04 -7.15
CA SER A 70 19.79 23.29 -8.34
C SER A 70 18.27 23.06 -8.32
N SER A 71 17.70 22.75 -7.16
CA SER A 71 16.25 22.60 -6.96
C SER A 71 15.48 23.90 -7.16
N THR A 72 16.01 25.03 -6.67
CA THR A 72 15.38 26.35 -6.89
C THR A 72 15.43 26.76 -8.36
N ILE A 73 16.58 26.61 -9.02
CA ILE A 73 16.74 26.94 -10.44
C ILE A 73 15.86 26.01 -11.30
N GLY A 74 15.95 24.70 -11.08
CA GLY A 74 15.17 23.70 -11.82
C GLY A 74 13.66 23.94 -11.71
N LEU A 75 13.17 24.19 -10.49
CA LEU A 75 11.76 24.50 -10.25
C LEU A 75 11.32 25.79 -10.96
N LEU A 76 12.11 26.86 -10.89
CA LEU A 76 11.74 28.13 -11.53
C LEU A 76 11.74 28.02 -13.06
N PHE A 77 12.74 27.38 -13.66
CA PHE A 77 12.83 27.24 -15.12
C PHE A 77 11.81 26.24 -15.68
N ILE A 78 11.66 25.06 -15.09
CA ILE A 78 10.70 24.05 -15.57
C ILE A 78 9.26 24.49 -15.23
N GLY A 79 9.05 25.05 -14.04
CA GLY A 79 7.74 25.57 -13.60
C GLY A 79 7.25 26.74 -14.45
N LYS A 80 8.14 27.63 -14.92
CA LYS A 80 7.79 28.67 -15.92
C LYS A 80 7.20 28.10 -17.20
N LEU A 81 7.59 26.88 -17.59
CA LEU A 81 7.10 26.21 -18.78
C LEU A 81 5.81 25.42 -18.51
N LEU A 82 5.78 24.64 -17.42
CA LEU A 82 4.67 23.71 -17.15
C LEU A 82 3.48 24.35 -16.40
N GLU A 83 3.71 25.26 -15.45
CA GLU A 83 2.61 25.84 -14.65
C GLU A 83 1.59 26.62 -15.50
N PRO A 84 1.95 27.40 -16.53
CA PRO A 84 0.98 28.06 -17.39
C PRO A 84 0.09 27.09 -18.19
N ILE A 85 0.62 25.90 -18.53
CA ILE A 85 -0.04 24.92 -19.42
C ILE A 85 -0.89 23.94 -18.62
N TRP A 86 -0.40 23.47 -17.47
CA TRP A 86 -1.15 22.58 -16.57
C TRP A 86 -2.11 23.35 -15.64
N GLY A 87 -1.83 24.64 -15.43
CA GLY A 87 -2.42 25.48 -14.41
C GLY A 87 -1.95 25.14 -13.00
N SER A 88 -1.92 26.16 -12.14
CA SER A 88 -1.39 26.08 -10.77
C SER A 88 -2.00 24.96 -9.92
N ARG A 89 -3.29 24.64 -10.09
CA ARG A 89 -3.98 23.59 -9.31
C ARG A 89 -3.48 22.18 -9.64
N GLU A 90 -3.32 21.83 -10.92
CA GLU A 90 -2.82 20.50 -11.31
C GLU A 90 -1.30 20.42 -11.14
N PHE A 91 -0.57 21.52 -11.35
CA PHE A 91 0.86 21.60 -11.05
C PHE A 91 1.16 21.37 -9.55
N MET A 92 0.37 21.96 -8.64
CA MET A 92 0.54 21.71 -7.20
C MET A 92 0.20 20.27 -6.81
N LYS A 93 -0.87 19.69 -7.40
CA LYS A 93 -1.22 18.28 -7.19
C LYS A 93 -0.12 17.33 -7.68
N PHE A 94 0.46 17.61 -8.85
CA PHE A 94 1.59 16.86 -9.39
C PHE A 94 2.73 16.82 -8.36
N ILE A 95 3.21 17.99 -7.92
CA ILE A 95 4.31 18.10 -6.96
C ILE A 95 3.99 17.35 -5.66
N PHE A 96 2.79 17.54 -5.10
CA PHE A 96 2.38 16.86 -3.86
C PHE A 96 2.34 15.33 -4.00
N ILE A 97 1.71 14.81 -5.06
CA ILE A 97 1.49 13.38 -5.25
C ILE A 97 2.80 12.67 -5.64
N VAL A 98 3.60 13.26 -6.52
CA VAL A 98 4.91 12.71 -6.92
C VAL A 98 5.88 12.71 -5.75
N ASN A 99 5.94 13.77 -4.96
CA ASN A 99 6.75 13.82 -3.73
C ASN A 99 6.36 12.72 -2.73
N PHE A 100 5.05 12.61 -2.41
CA PHE A 100 4.56 11.61 -1.47
C PHE A 100 4.85 10.18 -1.95
N LEU A 101 4.53 9.87 -3.22
CA LEU A 101 4.70 8.53 -3.77
C LEU A 101 6.18 8.17 -3.92
N THR A 102 7.03 9.12 -4.32
CA THR A 102 8.50 8.93 -4.33
C THR A 102 9.02 8.64 -2.93
N SER A 103 8.64 9.45 -1.93
CA SER A 103 9.06 9.26 -0.54
C SER A 103 8.59 7.91 0.03
N LEU A 104 7.39 7.46 -0.34
CA LEU A 104 6.87 6.14 0.03
C LEU A 104 7.65 5.00 -0.62
N CYS A 105 7.94 5.07 -1.92
CA CYS A 105 8.77 4.08 -2.61
C CYS A 105 10.18 4.01 -2.03
N VAL A 106 10.82 5.17 -1.78
CA VAL A 106 12.14 5.25 -1.13
C VAL A 106 12.11 4.66 0.28
N PHE A 107 11.11 4.98 1.10
CA PHE A 107 10.94 4.42 2.44
C PHE A 107 10.87 2.89 2.42
N ILE A 108 10.04 2.32 1.54
CA ILE A 108 9.90 0.87 1.37
C ILE A 108 11.24 0.27 0.92
N THR A 109 11.87 0.80 -0.13
CA THR A 109 13.14 0.30 -0.67
C THR A 109 14.26 0.34 0.38
N THR A 110 14.39 1.43 1.13
CA THR A 110 15.44 1.55 2.15
C THR A 110 15.21 0.59 3.33
N ILE A 111 13.96 0.32 3.72
CA ILE A 111 13.64 -0.74 4.69
C ILE A 111 13.97 -2.13 4.12
N SER A 112 13.62 -2.42 2.86
CA SER A 112 13.97 -3.68 2.22
C SER A 112 15.49 -3.88 2.14
N LEU A 113 16.25 -2.83 1.79
CA LEU A 113 17.72 -2.85 1.77
C LEU A 113 18.31 -3.08 3.16
N TYR A 114 17.75 -2.47 4.21
CA TYR A 114 18.12 -2.76 5.59
C TYR A 114 17.94 -4.25 5.93
N TYR A 115 16.77 -4.85 5.64
CA TYR A 115 16.52 -6.26 5.92
C TYR A 115 17.38 -7.23 5.09
N VAL A 116 17.75 -6.87 3.87
CA VAL A 116 18.60 -7.70 3.00
C VAL A 116 20.09 -7.61 3.37
N THR A 117 20.57 -6.41 3.72
CA THR A 117 22.00 -6.16 3.97
C THR A 117 22.40 -6.20 5.44
N MET A 118 21.42 -6.10 6.35
CA MET A 118 21.60 -5.92 7.81
C MET A 118 22.48 -4.72 8.20
N GLN A 119 22.62 -3.72 7.32
CA GLN A 119 23.39 -2.50 7.59
C GLN A 119 22.51 -1.38 8.16
N GLU A 120 22.77 -0.98 9.41
CA GLU A 120 22.01 0.08 10.10
C GLU A 120 22.04 1.44 9.39
N ASN A 121 23.06 1.70 8.55
CA ASN A 121 23.18 2.93 7.75
C ASN A 121 21.92 3.24 6.94
N TYR A 122 21.27 2.22 6.35
CA TYR A 122 20.01 2.41 5.61
C TYR A 122 18.88 2.92 6.51
N LEU A 123 18.82 2.48 7.78
CA LEU A 123 17.73 2.83 8.69
C LEU A 123 17.84 4.27 9.25
N TYR A 124 19.06 4.78 9.39
CA TYR A 124 19.34 6.06 10.07
C TYR A 124 19.79 7.21 9.16
N THR A 125 20.19 6.96 7.90
CA THR A 125 20.58 8.03 6.97
C THR A 125 19.39 8.93 6.64
N PRO A 126 19.50 10.28 6.80
CA PRO A 126 18.41 11.20 6.49
C PRO A 126 18.29 11.40 4.98
N LEU A 127 17.26 10.83 4.37
CA LEU A 127 16.95 10.99 2.95
C LEU A 127 16.02 12.21 2.77
N SER A 128 16.46 13.20 1.99
CA SER A 128 15.66 14.38 1.68
C SER A 128 16.15 15.03 0.38
N GLY A 129 15.31 15.87 -0.24
CA GLY A 129 15.66 16.64 -1.43
C GLY A 129 14.56 16.69 -2.49
N PHE A 130 14.47 17.81 -3.20
CA PHE A 130 13.43 18.09 -4.20
C PHE A 130 13.77 17.47 -5.58
N SER A 131 14.96 16.87 -5.69
CA SER A 131 15.48 16.23 -6.91
C SER A 131 14.54 15.16 -7.51
N GLY A 132 13.81 14.41 -6.69
CA GLY A 132 12.79 13.46 -7.17
C GLY A 132 11.56 14.13 -7.79
N VAL A 133 11.17 15.32 -7.30
CA VAL A 133 10.12 16.11 -7.94
C VAL A 133 10.65 16.75 -9.23
N LEU A 134 11.88 17.24 -9.26
CA LEU A 134 12.51 17.75 -10.48
C LEU A 134 12.60 16.69 -11.57
N SER A 135 12.99 15.45 -11.23
CA SER A 135 13.08 14.37 -12.21
C SER A 135 11.71 14.01 -12.79
N GLY A 136 10.66 14.01 -11.95
CA GLY A 136 9.27 13.96 -12.42
C GLY A 136 8.87 15.15 -13.30
N LEU A 137 9.28 16.38 -12.96
CA LEU A 137 9.01 17.58 -13.76
C LEU A 137 9.70 17.52 -15.13
N LEU A 138 10.88 16.91 -15.26
CA LEU A 138 11.52 16.67 -16.55
C LEU A 138 10.70 15.72 -17.45
N VAL A 139 9.98 14.74 -16.87
CA VAL A 139 9.00 13.92 -17.61
C VAL A 139 7.87 14.80 -18.14
N GLY A 140 7.43 15.79 -17.35
CA GLY A 140 6.50 16.83 -17.80
C GLY A 140 7.01 17.67 -18.96
N VAL A 141 8.29 18.03 -18.98
CA VAL A 141 8.91 18.73 -20.12
C VAL A 141 8.83 17.88 -21.39
N LYS A 142 9.14 16.57 -21.31
CA LYS A 142 8.97 15.67 -22.45
C LYS A 142 7.51 15.61 -22.92
N GLN A 143 6.54 15.60 -22.02
CA GLN A 143 5.12 15.53 -22.38
C GLN A 143 4.66 16.72 -23.24
N ILE A 144 5.20 17.92 -22.96
CA ILE A 144 4.72 19.17 -23.54
C ILE A 144 5.54 19.60 -24.78
N ILE A 145 6.87 19.38 -24.78
CA ILE A 145 7.75 19.79 -25.88
C ILE A 145 8.83 18.73 -26.22
N PRO A 146 8.45 17.51 -26.62
CA PRO A 146 9.40 16.39 -26.78
C PRO A 146 10.53 16.65 -27.78
N ASP A 147 10.25 17.34 -28.88
CA ASP A 147 11.20 17.58 -29.97
C ASP A 147 11.86 18.97 -29.95
N GLN A 148 11.56 19.81 -28.96
CA GLN A 148 12.25 21.09 -28.79
C GLN A 148 13.72 20.86 -28.44
N GLU A 149 14.63 21.48 -29.19
CA GLU A 149 16.06 21.45 -28.92
C GLU A 149 16.44 22.50 -27.87
N LEU A 150 17.15 22.08 -26.82
CA LEU A 150 17.70 23.00 -25.82
C LEU A 150 19.10 23.47 -26.26
N SER A 151 19.21 24.78 -26.50
CA SER A 151 20.51 25.45 -26.65
C SER A 151 21.23 25.52 -25.30
N PRO A 152 22.56 25.28 -25.22
CA PRO A 152 23.51 25.17 -26.33
C PRO A 152 23.73 23.76 -26.88
N LEU A 153 23.23 22.70 -26.22
CA LEU A 153 23.64 21.32 -26.48
C LEU A 153 22.97 20.65 -27.69
N LYS A 154 21.95 21.27 -28.30
CA LYS A 154 21.12 20.66 -29.39
C LYS A 154 20.50 19.30 -29.02
N ILE A 155 20.31 19.06 -27.72
CA ILE A 155 19.65 17.84 -27.24
C ILE A 155 18.13 18.08 -27.25
N LYS A 156 17.40 17.15 -27.84
CA LYS A 156 15.92 17.14 -27.81
C LYS A 156 15.42 16.86 -26.40
N ALA A 157 14.43 17.63 -25.95
CA ALA A 157 13.96 17.58 -24.56
C ALA A 157 13.43 16.20 -24.12
N LYS A 158 12.96 15.34 -25.06
CA LYS A 158 12.56 13.96 -24.76
C LYS A 158 13.64 13.08 -24.13
N TRP A 159 14.91 13.43 -24.30
CA TRP A 159 16.05 12.71 -23.72
C TRP A 159 16.46 13.21 -22.33
N LEU A 160 15.91 14.32 -21.83
CA LEU A 160 16.33 14.90 -20.55
C LEU A 160 16.15 13.96 -19.34
N PRO A 161 15.02 13.25 -19.16
CA PRO A 161 14.85 12.39 -17.99
C PRO A 161 15.84 11.21 -17.98
N SER A 162 16.08 10.59 -19.14
CA SER A 162 17.00 9.45 -19.26
C SER A 162 18.46 9.86 -19.23
N MET A 163 18.83 11.01 -19.79
CA MET A 163 20.19 11.57 -19.62
C MET A 163 20.49 11.91 -18.15
N MET A 164 19.52 12.48 -17.43
CA MET A 164 19.67 12.76 -16.00
C MET A 164 19.82 11.45 -15.19
N LEU A 165 19.00 10.43 -15.46
CA LEU A 165 19.13 9.12 -14.82
C LEU A 165 20.45 8.41 -15.15
N LEU A 166 20.86 8.42 -16.42
CA LEU A 166 22.12 7.81 -16.86
C LEU A 166 23.32 8.50 -16.19
N LEU A 167 23.32 9.83 -16.11
CA LEU A 167 24.37 10.58 -15.41
C LEU A 167 24.40 10.24 -13.91
N ALA A 168 23.23 10.15 -13.26
CA ALA A 168 23.15 9.78 -11.85
C ALA A 168 23.65 8.35 -11.58
N ILE A 169 23.30 7.39 -12.44
CA ILE A 169 23.80 6.01 -12.40
C ILE A 169 25.32 5.99 -12.60
N LEU A 170 25.84 6.72 -13.59
CA LEU A 170 27.27 6.76 -13.88
C LEU A 170 28.07 7.36 -12.70
N VAL A 171 27.61 8.49 -12.13
CA VAL A 171 28.24 9.12 -10.96
C VAL A 171 28.17 8.21 -9.72
N SER A 172 27.08 7.46 -9.56
CA SER A 172 26.89 6.47 -8.49
C SER A 172 27.91 5.32 -8.50
N PHE A 173 28.59 5.03 -9.61
CA PHE A 173 29.68 4.05 -9.63
C PHE A 173 31.00 4.59 -9.06
N PHE A 174 31.23 5.91 -9.14
CA PHE A 174 32.46 6.55 -8.68
C PHE A 174 32.37 7.09 -7.25
N THR A 175 31.16 7.28 -6.73
CA THR A 175 30.93 7.97 -5.45
C THR A 175 29.78 7.34 -4.65
N LEU A 176 30.01 7.13 -3.35
CA LEU A 176 29.05 6.49 -2.44
C LEU A 176 27.87 7.40 -2.04
N GLU A 177 28.08 8.72 -1.97
CA GLU A 177 27.01 9.65 -1.58
C GLU A 177 25.87 9.69 -2.62
N PRO A 178 26.11 9.89 -3.93
CA PRO A 178 25.03 9.96 -4.93
C PRO A 178 24.29 8.63 -5.13
N ALA A 179 24.93 7.50 -4.84
CA ALA A 179 24.30 6.18 -4.83
C ALA A 179 23.10 6.11 -3.87
N THR A 180 23.16 6.88 -2.78
CA THR A 180 22.08 6.95 -1.77
C THR A 180 20.88 7.77 -2.26
N TYR A 181 21.09 8.73 -3.16
CA TYR A 181 20.04 9.58 -3.75
C TYR A 181 19.47 9.03 -5.07
N LEU A 182 20.14 8.04 -5.69
CA LEU A 182 19.72 7.41 -6.94
C LEU A 182 18.27 6.85 -6.89
N PRO A 183 17.80 6.19 -5.82
CA PRO A 183 16.40 5.76 -5.71
C PRO A 183 15.40 6.92 -5.77
N ILE A 184 15.72 8.08 -5.18
CA ILE A 184 14.85 9.26 -5.20
C ILE A 184 14.66 9.77 -6.64
N LEU A 185 15.74 9.78 -7.43
CA LEU A 185 15.70 10.19 -8.85
C LEU A 185 14.90 9.20 -9.72
N ILE A 186 15.13 7.89 -9.54
CA ILE A 186 14.42 6.83 -10.28
C ILE A 186 12.92 6.86 -9.94
N PHE A 187 12.55 6.79 -8.66
CA PHE A 187 11.14 6.80 -8.25
C PHE A 187 10.46 8.14 -8.58
N GLY A 188 11.17 9.27 -8.50
CA GLY A 188 10.67 10.57 -8.94
C GLY A 188 10.31 10.62 -10.43
N THR A 189 11.19 10.09 -11.28
CA THR A 189 10.95 9.98 -12.73
C THR A 189 9.78 9.05 -13.00
N TYR A 190 9.75 7.90 -12.32
CA TYR A 190 8.75 6.85 -12.56
C TYR A 190 7.35 7.22 -12.08
N THR A 191 7.23 7.79 -10.88
CA THR A 191 5.95 8.25 -10.32
C THR A 191 5.45 9.51 -11.05
N GLY A 192 6.35 10.37 -11.50
CA GLY A 192 6.05 11.47 -12.42
C GLY A 192 5.44 10.98 -13.74
N TRP A 193 6.05 9.97 -14.38
CA TRP A 193 5.49 9.34 -15.58
C TRP A 193 4.11 8.72 -15.32
N ILE A 194 3.94 7.91 -14.26
CA ILE A 194 2.63 7.31 -13.91
C ILE A 194 1.56 8.39 -13.72
N TYR A 195 1.88 9.48 -13.00
CA TYR A 195 0.92 10.54 -12.75
C TYR A 195 0.47 11.21 -14.06
N LEU A 196 1.40 11.57 -14.94
CA LEU A 196 1.09 12.22 -16.21
C LEU A 196 0.38 11.27 -17.19
N ARG A 197 0.78 9.99 -17.21
CA ARG A 197 0.20 8.96 -18.08
C ARG A 197 -1.26 8.66 -17.75
N TYR A 198 -1.64 8.63 -16.46
CA TYR A 198 -2.95 8.11 -16.03
C TYR A 198 -3.82 9.05 -15.17
N PHE A 199 -3.22 9.96 -14.40
CA PHE A 199 -3.93 10.68 -13.33
C PHE A 199 -4.10 12.19 -13.56
N GLN A 200 -3.18 12.83 -14.30
CA GLN A 200 -3.23 14.25 -14.64
C GLN A 200 -4.53 14.57 -15.40
N ARG A 201 -5.18 15.69 -15.07
CA ARG A 201 -6.36 16.16 -15.82
C ARG A 201 -5.95 17.24 -16.79
N LYS A 202 -6.10 17.02 -18.10
CA LYS A 202 -5.86 18.06 -19.12
C LYS A 202 -6.98 19.09 -19.05
N GLN A 203 -6.63 20.38 -18.98
CA GLN A 203 -7.64 21.45 -18.84
C GLN A 203 -8.49 21.64 -20.11
N GLU A 204 -7.87 21.51 -21.28
CA GLU A 204 -8.52 21.78 -22.57
C GLU A 204 -9.57 20.73 -22.95
N THR A 205 -9.30 19.45 -22.66
CA THR A 205 -10.16 18.32 -23.09
C THR A 205 -10.90 17.66 -21.93
N GLY A 206 -10.54 17.95 -20.68
CA GLY A 206 -11.16 17.36 -19.48
C GLY A 206 -10.83 15.89 -19.22
N PHE A 207 -10.23 15.18 -20.18
CA PHE A 207 -9.78 13.80 -20.06
C PHE A 207 -8.64 13.65 -19.03
N LYS A 208 -8.49 12.42 -18.51
CA LYS A 208 -7.43 12.03 -17.58
C LYS A 208 -6.32 11.31 -18.32
N GLY A 209 -5.08 11.61 -17.93
CA GLY A 209 -3.88 11.00 -18.46
C GLY A 209 -3.48 11.50 -19.85
N ASP A 210 -2.46 10.84 -20.39
CA ASP A 210 -1.94 11.06 -21.72
C ASP A 210 -1.73 9.71 -22.41
N PRO A 211 -2.72 9.20 -23.17
CA PRO A 211 -2.68 7.85 -23.73
C PRO A 211 -1.74 7.70 -24.93
N SER A 212 -1.13 8.78 -25.44
CA SER A 212 -0.28 8.78 -26.64
C SER A 212 0.90 7.80 -26.56
N ASP A 213 1.13 6.97 -27.57
CA ASP A 213 2.23 5.98 -27.54
C ASP A 213 3.62 6.63 -27.51
N GLU A 214 3.73 7.87 -28.01
CA GLU A 214 4.91 8.73 -27.88
C GLU A 214 5.28 9.01 -26.40
N PHE A 215 4.31 8.96 -25.48
CA PHE A 215 4.49 9.14 -24.04
C PHE A 215 4.54 7.81 -23.24
N SER A 216 4.73 6.68 -23.92
CA SER A 216 5.07 5.40 -23.26
C SER A 216 6.42 5.48 -22.51
N PHE A 217 6.63 4.64 -21.49
CA PHE A 217 7.85 4.72 -20.67
C PHE A 217 9.13 4.31 -21.43
N SER A 218 9.04 3.44 -22.43
CA SER A 218 10.20 3.01 -23.21
C SER A 218 10.70 4.05 -24.21
N THR A 219 9.86 4.97 -24.69
CA THR A 219 10.32 6.10 -25.54
C THR A 219 11.11 7.16 -24.76
N PHE A 220 11.31 7.00 -23.45
CA PHE A 220 12.28 7.80 -22.69
C PHE A 220 13.71 7.31 -22.93
N PHE A 221 13.90 6.07 -23.41
CA PHE A 221 15.21 5.43 -23.53
C PHE A 221 15.55 5.08 -24.99
N PRO A 222 16.85 4.99 -25.34
CA PRO A 222 17.28 4.59 -26.68
C PRO A 222 16.72 3.22 -27.07
N GLU A 223 16.59 2.96 -28.37
CA GLU A 223 15.99 1.74 -28.92
C GLU A 223 16.64 0.45 -28.39
N PHE A 224 17.96 0.48 -28.19
CA PHE A 224 18.73 -0.60 -27.57
C PHE A 224 18.23 -1.02 -26.17
N LEU A 225 17.70 -0.10 -25.35
CA LEU A 225 17.23 -0.40 -24.00
C LEU A 225 15.75 -0.79 -23.94
N ARG A 226 14.98 -0.59 -25.01
CA ARG A 226 13.54 -0.90 -25.05
C ARG A 226 13.20 -2.36 -24.70
N PRO A 227 13.92 -3.39 -25.20
CA PRO A 227 13.61 -4.79 -24.88
C PRO A 227 13.64 -5.14 -23.38
N VAL A 228 14.42 -4.41 -22.57
CA VAL A 228 14.49 -4.58 -21.11
C VAL A 228 13.43 -3.76 -20.39
N ILE A 229 13.02 -2.63 -20.98
CA ILE A 229 12.15 -1.63 -20.34
C ILE A 229 10.67 -1.83 -20.69
N ASP A 230 10.35 -2.31 -21.89
CA ASP A 230 8.98 -2.60 -22.33
C ASP A 230 8.27 -3.62 -21.41
N PRO A 231 8.88 -4.72 -20.94
CA PRO A 231 8.28 -5.59 -19.93
C PRO A 231 7.91 -4.83 -18.66
N ILE A 232 8.83 -4.01 -18.13
CA ILE A 232 8.63 -3.22 -16.89
C ILE A 232 7.51 -2.18 -17.07
N ALA A 233 7.45 -1.52 -18.23
CA ALA A 233 6.40 -0.57 -18.57
C ALA A 233 5.02 -1.27 -18.70
N SER A 234 4.98 -2.45 -19.32
CA SER A 234 3.74 -3.21 -19.53
C SER A 234 3.09 -3.69 -18.23
N ILE A 235 3.88 -3.99 -17.19
CA ILE A 235 3.37 -4.39 -15.86
C ILE A 235 2.43 -3.32 -15.30
N PHE A 236 2.83 -2.04 -15.38
CA PHE A 236 2.03 -0.92 -14.86
C PHE A 236 0.90 -0.51 -15.80
N HIS A 237 1.06 -0.64 -17.13
CA HIS A 237 -0.07 -0.50 -18.05
C HIS A 237 -1.17 -1.54 -17.75
N ARG A 238 -0.78 -2.80 -17.49
CA ARG A 238 -1.70 -3.89 -17.13
C ARG A 238 -2.27 -3.73 -15.71
N MET A 239 -1.57 -3.04 -14.81
CA MET A 239 -2.04 -2.71 -13.45
C MET A 239 -3.04 -1.54 -13.43
N LEU A 240 -2.88 -0.53 -14.29
CA LEU A 240 -3.66 0.72 -14.27
C LEU A 240 -4.74 0.80 -15.36
N CYS A 241 -4.47 0.31 -16.58
CA CYS A 241 -5.41 0.31 -17.72
C CYS A 241 -6.06 -1.04 -18.01
N GLY A 242 -5.64 -2.15 -17.39
CA GLY A 242 -6.15 -3.51 -17.63
C GLY A 242 -7.66 -3.76 -17.37
N ARG A 243 -8.41 -2.71 -17.02
CA ARG A 243 -9.87 -2.69 -16.83
C ARG A 243 -10.61 -1.69 -17.76
N SER A 244 -9.87 -0.85 -18.48
CA SER A 244 -10.39 0.19 -19.39
C SER A 244 -10.60 -0.34 -20.80
N ASP A 245 -9.57 -0.95 -21.38
CA ASP A 245 -9.53 -1.18 -22.84
C ASP A 245 -10.51 -2.27 -23.27
N ALA A 246 -10.70 -3.30 -22.42
CA ALA A 246 -11.75 -4.31 -22.55
C ALA A 246 -13.20 -3.75 -22.54
N SER A 247 -13.40 -2.49 -22.12
CA SER A 247 -14.71 -1.82 -22.17
C SER A 247 -14.91 -0.93 -23.42
N ASN A 248 -13.81 -0.57 -24.11
CA ASN A 248 -13.84 0.28 -25.31
C ASN A 248 -13.69 -0.54 -26.61
N GLU A 249 -12.93 -1.63 -26.63
CA GLU A 249 -12.90 -2.54 -27.80
C GLU A 249 -14.27 -3.16 -28.06
N ALA A 250 -15.04 -3.45 -27.01
CA ALA A 250 -16.44 -3.88 -27.09
C ALA A 250 -17.42 -2.81 -27.62
N ARG A 251 -16.94 -1.61 -27.97
CA ARG A 251 -17.73 -0.46 -28.43
C ARG A 251 -17.20 0.24 -29.68
N GLY A 252 -15.99 -0.10 -30.14
CA GLY A 252 -15.27 0.66 -31.18
C GLY A 252 -15.10 0.00 -32.55
N GLY A 253 -15.45 -1.29 -32.70
CA GLY A 253 -15.29 -2.02 -33.96
C GLY A 253 -16.62 -2.30 -34.66
N TYR A 254 -16.89 -1.61 -35.78
CA TYR A 254 -17.39 -2.15 -37.07
C TYR A 254 -18.14 -1.08 -37.90
N THR A 255 -17.57 -0.71 -39.05
CA THR A 255 -18.26 -0.17 -40.23
C THR A 255 -17.46 -0.50 -41.49
N PRO A 256 -18.06 -0.74 -42.67
CA PRO A 256 -19.40 -1.27 -42.91
C PRO A 256 -19.39 -2.52 -43.84
N GLY A 257 -20.22 -3.52 -43.55
CA GLY A 257 -20.39 -4.70 -44.40
C GLY A 257 -21.72 -5.40 -44.11
N ASN A 258 -22.57 -5.54 -45.13
CA ASN A 258 -23.97 -5.98 -44.99
C ASN A 258 -24.13 -7.34 -44.28
N THR A 259 -24.86 -7.37 -43.16
CA THR A 259 -26.00 -8.28 -42.92
C THR A 259 -26.66 -7.97 -41.56
N THR A 260 -27.86 -7.39 -41.57
CA THR A 260 -28.65 -7.18 -40.35
C THR A 260 -29.31 -8.47 -39.91
N LEU A 261 -28.90 -9.03 -38.76
CA LEU A 261 -29.61 -10.13 -38.12
C LEU A 261 -30.97 -9.65 -37.55
N PRO A 262 -32.07 -10.42 -37.67
CA PRO A 262 -33.40 -9.91 -37.34
C PRO A 262 -33.60 -9.72 -35.83
N GLY A 263 -34.08 -8.54 -35.42
CA GLY A 263 -34.59 -8.29 -34.06
C GLY A 263 -33.66 -7.57 -33.08
N SER A 264 -32.51 -7.05 -33.53
CA SER A 264 -31.59 -6.22 -32.72
C SER A 264 -32.02 -4.75 -32.57
N ASP A 265 -33.24 -4.39 -32.98
CA ASP A 265 -33.76 -3.04 -32.89
C ASP A 265 -33.92 -2.58 -31.41
N PRO A 266 -33.26 -1.50 -30.96
CA PRO A 266 -33.26 -1.12 -29.54
C PRO A 266 -34.66 -0.74 -29.01
N ILE A 267 -35.58 -0.37 -29.91
CA ILE A 267 -36.98 -0.07 -29.59
C ILE A 267 -37.73 -1.35 -29.18
N GLU A 268 -37.53 -2.46 -29.89
CA GLU A 268 -38.19 -3.74 -29.60
C GLU A 268 -37.63 -4.38 -28.32
N ALA A 269 -36.32 -4.22 -28.05
CA ALA A 269 -35.70 -4.61 -26.78
C ALA A 269 -36.29 -3.85 -25.57
N THR A 270 -36.54 -2.54 -25.73
CA THR A 270 -37.17 -1.71 -24.69
C THR A 270 -38.61 -2.15 -24.42
N ARG A 271 -39.38 -2.44 -25.49
CA ARG A 271 -40.76 -2.95 -25.43
C ARG A 271 -40.89 -4.36 -24.79
N ARG A 272 -39.81 -5.15 -24.72
CA ARG A 272 -39.77 -6.42 -23.97
C ARG A 272 -39.43 -6.19 -22.49
N ARG A 273 -38.54 -5.26 -22.16
CA ARG A 273 -38.22 -4.89 -20.76
C ARG A 273 -39.43 -4.33 -20.03
N GLU A 274 -40.23 -3.48 -20.68
CA GLU A 274 -41.44 -2.91 -20.07
C GLU A 274 -42.51 -3.98 -19.77
N ARG A 275 -42.71 -4.95 -20.66
CA ARG A 275 -43.60 -6.10 -20.42
C ARG A 275 -43.12 -6.98 -19.25
N GLY A 276 -41.81 -7.18 -19.13
CA GLY A 276 -41.21 -7.90 -17.99
C GLY A 276 -41.40 -7.20 -16.65
N ALA A 277 -41.30 -5.86 -16.63
CA ALA A 277 -41.52 -5.06 -15.42
C ALA A 277 -42.97 -5.17 -14.92
N ARG A 278 -43.97 -4.99 -15.80
CA ARG A 278 -45.39 -5.09 -15.43
C ARG A 278 -45.77 -6.47 -14.89
N ALA A 279 -45.28 -7.55 -15.50
CA ALA A 279 -45.52 -8.92 -15.03
C ALA A 279 -44.91 -9.22 -13.64
N LEU A 280 -43.88 -8.46 -13.22
CA LEU A 280 -43.30 -8.56 -11.89
C LEU A 280 -44.12 -7.76 -10.85
N GLU A 281 -44.60 -6.57 -11.23
CA GLU A 281 -45.48 -5.76 -10.38
C GLU A 281 -46.83 -6.45 -10.09
N GLU A 282 -47.42 -7.12 -11.09
CA GLU A 282 -48.64 -7.92 -10.91
C GLU A 282 -48.44 -9.08 -9.92
N ARG A 283 -47.26 -9.72 -9.92
CA ARG A 283 -46.94 -10.78 -8.94
C ARG A 283 -46.73 -10.23 -7.53
N LEU A 284 -46.04 -9.09 -7.38
CA LEU A 284 -45.86 -8.43 -6.09
C LEU A 284 -47.19 -7.87 -5.53
N ALA A 285 -48.12 -7.48 -6.39
CA ALA A 285 -49.49 -7.10 -5.98
C ALA A 285 -50.29 -8.32 -5.51
N ALA A 286 -50.23 -9.45 -6.23
CA ALA A 286 -50.89 -10.69 -5.83
C ALA A 286 -50.34 -11.25 -4.49
N GLU A 287 -49.02 -11.20 -4.28
CA GLU A 287 -48.38 -11.67 -3.04
C GLU A 287 -48.77 -10.81 -1.83
N ARG A 288 -48.91 -9.48 -2.01
CA ARG A 288 -49.44 -8.57 -0.98
C ARG A 288 -50.91 -8.80 -0.62
N LEU A 289 -51.72 -9.33 -1.54
CA LEU A 289 -53.11 -9.72 -1.26
C LEU A 289 -53.20 -11.04 -0.47
N ILE A 290 -52.19 -11.91 -0.55
CA ILE A 290 -52.16 -13.20 0.14
C ILE A 290 -51.62 -13.07 1.57
N GLY A 291 -50.70 -12.15 1.84
CA GLY A 291 -50.09 -11.94 3.17
C GLY A 291 -50.98 -11.35 4.28
N GLY A 292 -52.31 -11.28 4.07
CA GLY A 292 -53.25 -10.49 4.87
C GLY A 292 -54.23 -11.24 5.78
N THR A 293 -54.02 -12.52 6.15
CA THR A 293 -55.01 -13.24 6.98
C THR A 293 -54.44 -14.28 7.97
N GLY A 294 -54.66 -14.08 9.28
CA GLY A 294 -54.62 -15.10 10.37
C GLY A 294 -53.24 -15.51 10.94
N GLY A 295 -53.00 -15.64 12.26
CA GLY A 295 -53.76 -15.22 13.46
C GLY A 295 -54.11 -16.33 14.47
N GLY A 296 -53.32 -16.50 15.56
CA GLY A 296 -53.63 -17.33 16.76
C GLY A 296 -52.53 -18.36 17.14
N LYS A 297 -51.83 -18.26 18.30
CA LYS A 297 -52.11 -18.78 19.67
C LYS A 297 -52.15 -20.34 19.78
N SER A 298 -51.59 -21.02 20.80
CA SER A 298 -51.36 -20.67 22.22
C SER A 298 -50.26 -21.52 22.94
N LYS A 299 -49.99 -21.17 24.22
CA LYS A 299 -49.20 -21.82 25.31
C LYS A 299 -49.48 -23.35 25.52
N THR A 300 -48.77 -24.17 26.31
CA THR A 300 -48.26 -24.09 27.72
C THR A 300 -47.13 -25.14 28.01
N ASP A 301 -46.36 -25.26 29.12
CA ASP A 301 -45.82 -24.41 30.23
C ASP A 301 -44.66 -25.23 30.95
N GLU A 302 -44.28 -24.98 32.23
CA GLU A 302 -43.09 -25.45 33.02
C GLU A 302 -43.28 -26.78 33.86
N PRO A 303 -42.37 -27.36 34.73
CA PRO A 303 -41.38 -26.71 35.64
C PRO A 303 -40.03 -27.41 36.06
N GLU A 304 -39.11 -26.58 36.58
CA GLU A 304 -38.28 -26.63 37.83
C GLU A 304 -37.65 -27.93 38.43
N ARG A 305 -36.38 -27.82 38.88
CA ARG A 305 -35.85 -28.40 40.15
C ARG A 305 -34.46 -27.88 40.56
N ASP A 306 -34.29 -27.57 41.84
CA ASP A 306 -33.03 -27.16 42.49
C ASP A 306 -32.07 -28.32 42.83
N ALA A 307 -30.77 -28.00 42.95
CA ALA A 307 -29.88 -28.52 43.99
C ALA A 307 -28.59 -27.66 44.10
N SER A 308 -28.21 -27.24 45.32
CA SER A 308 -26.90 -26.62 45.58
C SER A 308 -25.87 -27.66 45.99
N GLU A 309 -24.63 -27.56 45.51
CA GLU A 309 -23.51 -28.30 46.10
C GLU A 309 -22.23 -27.45 46.15
N ASN A 310 -21.71 -27.26 47.36
CA ASN A 310 -20.50 -26.49 47.63
C ASN A 310 -19.27 -27.32 47.29
N THR A 311 -18.46 -26.87 46.32
CA THR A 311 -17.29 -27.62 45.87
C THR A 311 -16.14 -27.51 46.89
N HIS A 312 -16.03 -28.52 47.77
CA HIS A 312 -14.81 -28.75 48.53
C HIS A 312 -13.68 -29.15 47.57
N LEU A 313 -12.65 -28.30 47.49
CA LEU A 313 -11.39 -28.64 46.83
C LEU A 313 -10.60 -29.66 47.69
N PRO A 314 -10.23 -30.84 47.16
CA PRO A 314 -9.28 -31.72 47.85
C PRO A 314 -7.85 -31.14 47.76
N PRO A 315 -7.03 -31.28 48.81
CA PRO A 315 -5.63 -30.87 48.79
C PRO A 315 -4.72 -31.88 48.05
N ASP A 316 -3.47 -31.48 47.88
CA ASP A 316 -2.32 -32.24 47.35
C ASP A 316 -2.28 -32.62 45.86
N SER A 317 -1.57 -31.77 45.11
CA SER A 317 -0.46 -32.23 44.24
C SER A 317 0.55 -31.10 43.99
N GLN A 318 1.03 -30.46 45.07
CA GLN A 318 2.19 -29.56 45.01
C GLN A 318 3.51 -30.35 44.90
N HIS A 319 3.74 -31.02 43.77
CA HIS A 319 5.09 -31.20 43.26
C HIS A 319 5.09 -31.44 41.75
N GLN A 320 6.05 -30.81 41.06
CA GLN A 320 6.26 -30.87 39.61
C GLN A 320 5.19 -30.15 38.76
N PHE A 321 5.20 -28.80 38.81
CA PHE A 321 4.62 -27.98 37.76
C PHE A 321 5.40 -28.19 36.44
N ASP A 322 4.88 -29.06 35.58
CA ASP A 322 5.42 -29.29 34.26
C ASP A 322 5.03 -28.13 33.33
N PHE A 323 5.96 -27.19 33.18
CA PHE A 323 5.80 -26.00 32.32
C PHE A 323 5.49 -26.38 30.87
N HIS A 324 6.07 -27.48 30.35
CA HIS A 324 5.82 -27.92 28.98
C HIS A 324 4.39 -28.44 28.81
N LYS A 325 3.93 -29.30 29.73
CA LYS A 325 2.56 -29.81 29.75
C LYS A 325 1.53 -28.70 29.98
N TYR A 326 1.85 -27.71 30.81
CA TYR A 326 1.02 -26.51 31.01
C TYR A 326 0.87 -25.70 29.73
N ILE A 327 1.99 -25.31 29.09
CA ILE A 327 1.97 -24.55 27.82
C ILE A 327 1.23 -25.30 26.72
N SER A 328 1.44 -26.62 26.59
CA SER A 328 0.75 -27.46 25.61
C SER A 328 -0.77 -27.42 25.79
N ARG A 329 -1.26 -27.52 27.03
CA ARG A 329 -2.69 -27.50 27.35
C ARG A 329 -3.34 -26.13 27.14
N SER A 330 -2.65 -25.05 27.55
CA SER A 330 -3.13 -23.68 27.29
C SER A 330 -3.18 -23.38 25.79
N LEU A 331 -2.19 -23.86 25.02
CA LEU A 331 -2.17 -23.72 23.57
C LEU A 331 -3.32 -24.48 22.91
N GLU A 332 -3.68 -25.67 23.39
CA GLU A 332 -4.82 -26.45 22.88
C GLU A 332 -6.18 -25.76 23.15
N GLU A 333 -6.36 -25.17 24.33
CA GLU A 333 -7.56 -24.40 24.68
C GLU A 333 -7.71 -23.14 23.81
N ASP A 334 -6.62 -22.38 23.60
CA ASP A 334 -6.61 -21.24 22.68
C ASP A 334 -6.79 -21.69 21.22
N PHE A 335 -6.16 -22.79 20.79
CA PHE A 335 -6.26 -23.33 19.42
C PHE A 335 -7.71 -23.70 19.06
N LYS A 336 -8.47 -24.27 19.99
CA LYS A 336 -9.90 -24.54 19.82
C LYS A 336 -10.72 -23.28 19.50
N VAL A 337 -10.36 -22.13 20.08
CA VAL A 337 -11.00 -20.83 19.81
C VAL A 337 -10.48 -20.21 18.50
N VAL A 338 -9.19 -20.40 18.19
CA VAL A 338 -8.52 -19.89 16.99
C VAL A 338 -8.98 -20.61 15.71
N VAL A 339 -9.22 -21.92 15.76
CA VAL A 339 -9.71 -22.72 14.61
C VAL A 339 -11.23 -22.63 14.45
N GLY A 340 -11.94 -22.06 15.44
CA GLY A 340 -13.38 -21.85 15.39
C GLY A 340 -13.82 -20.95 14.23
N ILE A 341 -14.57 -21.51 13.28
CA ILE A 341 -15.09 -20.78 12.11
C ILE A 341 -16.25 -19.88 12.54
N SER A 342 -15.99 -18.59 12.75
CA SER A 342 -17.02 -17.61 13.07
C SER A 342 -17.75 -17.08 11.81
N PRO A 343 -18.97 -16.53 11.93
CA PRO A 343 -19.67 -15.89 10.81
C PRO A 343 -18.87 -14.74 10.17
N VAL A 344 -18.02 -14.06 10.94
CA VAL A 344 -17.12 -13.00 10.45
C VAL A 344 -16.05 -13.58 9.53
N VAL A 345 -15.45 -14.71 9.91
CA VAL A 345 -14.48 -15.42 9.08
C VAL A 345 -15.14 -15.96 7.80
N TRP A 346 -16.38 -16.46 7.88
CA TRP A 346 -17.17 -16.84 6.70
C TRP A 346 -17.45 -15.66 5.76
N PHE A 347 -17.80 -14.49 6.28
CA PHE A 347 -17.96 -13.28 5.46
C PHE A 347 -16.67 -12.91 4.72
N PHE A 348 -15.52 -12.97 5.40
CA PHE A 348 -14.23 -12.79 4.75
C PHE A 348 -13.96 -13.87 3.70
N ALA A 349 -14.24 -15.15 3.96
CA ALA A 349 -14.06 -16.24 2.99
C ALA A 349 -14.85 -16.02 1.70
N VAL A 350 -16.11 -15.58 1.80
CA VAL A 350 -16.95 -15.23 0.64
C VAL A 350 -16.39 -14.01 -0.09
N LEU A 351 -15.98 -12.97 0.64
CA LEU A 351 -15.35 -11.78 0.05
C LEU A 351 -14.06 -12.15 -0.71
N LEU A 352 -13.23 -13.02 -0.13
CA LEU A 352 -11.98 -13.50 -0.72
C LEU A 352 -12.23 -14.28 -2.02
N LEU A 353 -13.21 -15.20 -2.01
CA LEU A 353 -13.66 -15.91 -3.21
C LEU A 353 -14.15 -14.95 -4.31
N LEU A 354 -14.92 -13.92 -3.97
CA LEU A 354 -15.38 -12.90 -4.92
C LEU A 354 -14.21 -12.06 -5.47
N THR A 355 -13.22 -11.73 -4.64
CA THR A 355 -11.99 -11.03 -5.09
C THR A 355 -11.01 -11.91 -5.87
N ASN A 356 -11.19 -13.24 -5.86
CA ASN A 356 -10.37 -14.17 -6.66
C ASN A 356 -10.84 -14.23 -8.13
N THR A 357 -11.06 -13.04 -8.71
CA THR A 357 -11.32 -12.87 -10.14
C THR A 357 -10.00 -12.61 -10.87
N HIS A 358 -9.79 -13.32 -12.00
CA HIS A 358 -8.57 -13.33 -12.81
C HIS A 358 -7.94 -11.94 -13.03
N SER A 359 -8.75 -10.91 -13.26
CA SER A 359 -8.31 -9.53 -13.53
C SER A 359 -7.68 -8.79 -12.35
N TRP A 360 -7.92 -9.19 -11.09
CA TRP A 360 -7.46 -8.45 -9.91
C TRP A 360 -6.04 -8.83 -9.45
N LYS A 361 -5.38 -9.78 -10.12
CA LYS A 361 -4.09 -10.37 -9.70
C LYS A 361 -4.07 -10.71 -8.20
N ALA A 362 -5.18 -11.28 -7.72
CA ALA A 362 -5.38 -11.61 -6.31
C ALA A 362 -4.18 -12.37 -5.72
N TYR A 363 -3.63 -13.30 -6.49
CA TYR A 363 -2.42 -14.08 -6.20
C TYR A 363 -1.19 -13.28 -5.76
N LEU A 364 -1.02 -12.05 -6.25
CA LEU A 364 0.15 -11.19 -6.01
C LEU A 364 0.01 -10.31 -4.76
N TRP A 365 -1.19 -10.19 -4.18
CA TRP A 365 -1.45 -9.32 -3.03
C TRP A 365 -2.08 -10.07 -1.84
N LEU A 366 -2.88 -11.12 -2.07
CA LEU A 366 -3.40 -12.01 -1.02
C LEU A 366 -2.32 -12.53 -0.05
N PRO A 367 -1.18 -13.10 -0.49
CA PRO A 367 -0.17 -13.63 0.42
C PRO A 367 0.50 -12.55 1.29
N PHE A 368 0.55 -11.30 0.81
CA PHE A 368 1.18 -10.21 1.56
C PHE A 368 0.27 -9.65 2.66
N ILE A 369 -1.06 -9.80 2.55
CA ILE A 369 -2.00 -9.30 3.57
C ILE A 369 -1.79 -9.99 4.94
N PRO A 370 -1.75 -11.34 5.06
CA PRO A 370 -1.39 -12.01 6.30
C PRO A 370 0.00 -11.66 6.80
N LEU A 371 0.99 -11.55 5.89
CA LEU A 371 2.37 -11.23 6.25
C LEU A 371 2.51 -9.82 6.86
N ILE A 372 1.77 -8.83 6.34
CA ILE A 372 1.73 -7.49 6.93
C ILE A 372 1.04 -7.55 8.30
N ILE A 373 -0.12 -8.22 8.41
CA ILE A 373 -0.88 -8.30 9.67
C ILE A 373 -0.06 -9.01 10.76
N ILE A 374 0.59 -10.12 10.43
CA ILE A 374 1.35 -10.91 11.41
C ILE A 374 2.60 -10.17 11.92
N LEU A 375 3.31 -9.42 11.07
CA LEU A 375 4.43 -8.58 11.49
C LEU A 375 3.98 -7.44 12.41
N ILE A 376 2.83 -6.82 12.14
CA ILE A 376 2.28 -5.77 13.02
C ILE A 376 1.87 -6.38 14.38
N ILE A 377 1.25 -7.56 14.40
CA ILE A 377 0.87 -8.23 15.66
C ILE A 377 2.11 -8.66 16.45
N GLY A 378 3.07 -9.33 15.81
CA GLY A 378 4.31 -9.81 16.44
C GLY A 378 5.11 -8.67 17.07
N THR A 379 5.34 -7.58 16.33
CA THR A 379 6.03 -6.39 16.85
C THR A 379 5.29 -5.74 18.02
N LYS A 380 3.95 -5.71 18.01
CA LYS A 380 3.16 -5.19 19.13
C LYS A 380 3.22 -6.10 20.36
N LEU A 381 3.03 -7.41 20.20
CA LEU A 381 3.16 -8.38 21.29
C LEU A 381 4.56 -8.33 21.93
N GLN A 382 5.61 -8.20 21.12
CA GLN A 382 6.98 -8.09 21.63
C GLN A 382 7.19 -6.79 22.44
N VAL A 383 6.67 -5.65 21.98
CA VAL A 383 6.68 -4.40 22.75
C VAL A 383 5.90 -4.50 24.07
N ILE A 384 4.77 -5.23 24.08
CA ILE A 384 4.00 -5.46 25.31
C ILE A 384 4.83 -6.27 26.30
N ILE A 385 5.49 -7.36 25.86
CA ILE A 385 6.37 -8.17 26.72
C ILE A 385 7.54 -7.36 27.27
N THR A 386 8.24 -6.56 26.44
CA THR A 386 9.35 -5.74 26.94
C THR A 386 8.89 -4.73 28.00
N LYS A 387 7.72 -4.12 27.83
CA LYS A 387 7.15 -3.20 28.83
C LYS A 387 6.70 -3.92 30.11
N MET A 388 6.07 -5.09 29.99
CA MET A 388 5.64 -5.92 31.11
C MET A 388 6.85 -6.41 31.91
N GLY A 389 7.86 -6.99 31.24
CA GLY A 389 9.08 -7.47 31.87
C GLY A 389 9.87 -6.38 32.61
N ARG A 390 9.90 -5.15 32.07
CA ARG A 390 10.54 -4.02 32.75
C ARG A 390 9.77 -3.60 34.01
N ARG A 391 8.43 -3.51 33.97
CA ARG A 391 7.61 -3.28 35.18
C ARG A 391 7.84 -4.39 36.23
N THR A 392 7.95 -5.64 35.80
CA THR A 392 8.23 -6.77 36.72
C THR A 392 9.60 -6.65 37.38
N HIS A 393 10.65 -6.24 36.65
CA HIS A 393 11.98 -6.01 37.23
C HIS A 393 11.96 -4.83 38.22
N GLU A 394 11.32 -3.72 37.85
CA GLU A 394 11.17 -2.53 38.70
C GLU A 394 10.41 -2.85 40.02
N MET A 395 9.45 -3.77 39.99
CA MET A 395 8.71 -4.21 41.20
C MET A 395 9.43 -5.30 42.01
N ALA A 396 10.18 -6.19 41.35
CA ALA A 396 10.89 -7.30 42.02
C ALA A 396 12.04 -6.83 42.92
N ASP A 397 12.72 -5.74 42.56
CA ASP A 397 13.75 -5.11 43.41
C ASP A 397 13.15 -4.44 44.66
N VAL A 398 11.87 -4.06 44.62
CA VAL A 398 11.19 -3.33 45.72
C VAL A 398 10.51 -4.28 46.71
N VAL A 399 10.05 -5.47 46.30
CA VAL A 399 9.37 -6.43 47.19
C VAL A 399 9.84 -7.87 46.98
N LYS A 400 10.84 -8.30 47.77
CA LYS A 400 11.17 -9.73 47.94
C LYS A 400 10.05 -10.45 48.70
N GLY A 401 9.06 -10.98 47.99
CA GLY A 401 8.03 -11.83 48.61
C GLY A 401 6.91 -12.36 47.73
N THR A 402 6.49 -11.63 46.69
CA THR A 402 5.39 -12.09 45.81
C THR A 402 5.60 -11.66 44.35
N PRO A 403 5.59 -12.59 43.37
CA PRO A 403 5.61 -12.23 41.95
C PRO A 403 4.20 -11.81 41.50
N MET A 404 3.76 -10.62 41.92
CA MET A 404 2.49 -10.05 41.46
C MET A 404 2.71 -9.21 40.21
N VAL A 405 2.87 -9.87 39.06
CA VAL A 405 2.72 -9.21 37.75
C VAL A 405 1.28 -8.69 37.68
N GLN A 406 1.11 -7.36 37.67
CA GLN A 406 -0.17 -6.73 37.38
C GLN A 406 -0.28 -6.55 35.86
N PRO A 407 -1.12 -7.35 35.17
CA PRO A 407 -1.40 -7.08 33.78
C PRO A 407 -2.19 -5.80 33.63
N GLY A 408 -1.74 -4.97 32.71
CA GLY A 408 -2.49 -3.82 32.24
C GLY A 408 -3.09 -4.11 30.88
N ASP A 409 -4.43 -4.22 30.80
CA ASP A 409 -5.13 -4.29 29.51
C ASP A 409 -4.86 -3.03 28.65
N ASP A 410 -4.45 -1.91 29.27
CA ASP A 410 -4.03 -0.65 28.62
C ASP A 410 -2.88 -0.83 27.61
N LEU A 411 -2.08 -1.88 27.73
CA LEU A 411 -1.02 -2.21 26.78
C LEU A 411 -1.53 -2.83 25.47
N PHE A 412 -2.73 -3.42 25.46
CA PHE A 412 -3.34 -3.98 24.26
C PHE A 412 -4.06 -2.91 23.41
N TRP A 413 -4.21 -3.19 22.11
CA TRP A 413 -4.98 -2.33 21.21
C TRP A 413 -6.39 -2.07 21.75
N PHE A 414 -6.69 -0.79 21.98
CA PHE A 414 -7.97 -0.30 22.51
C PHE A 414 -8.40 -0.93 23.84
N GLY A 415 -7.46 -1.45 24.65
CA GLY A 415 -7.79 -2.16 25.89
C GLY A 415 -8.48 -3.51 25.68
N ARG A 416 -8.31 -4.15 24.51
CA ARG A 416 -9.07 -5.36 24.13
C ARG A 416 -8.19 -6.46 23.53
N PRO A 417 -7.68 -7.43 24.32
CA PRO A 417 -6.88 -8.55 23.80
C PRO A 417 -7.63 -9.40 22.75
N LYS A 418 -8.96 -9.44 22.81
CA LYS A 418 -9.82 -10.13 21.81
C LYS A 418 -9.61 -9.64 20.36
N LEU A 419 -9.15 -8.41 20.14
CA LEU A 419 -8.84 -7.91 18.79
C LEU A 419 -7.58 -8.54 18.21
N VAL A 420 -6.57 -8.83 19.06
CA VAL A 420 -5.36 -9.53 18.64
C VAL A 420 -5.70 -10.98 18.26
N LEU A 421 -6.51 -11.66 19.09
CA LEU A 421 -6.99 -13.01 18.82
C LEU A 421 -7.78 -13.10 17.50
N LEU A 422 -8.67 -12.14 17.23
CA LEU A 422 -9.44 -12.07 15.97
C LEU A 422 -8.53 -11.97 14.75
N LEU A 423 -7.44 -11.19 14.84
CA LEU A 423 -6.52 -10.99 13.72
C LEU A 423 -5.56 -12.18 13.53
N ILE A 424 -5.16 -12.87 14.61
CA ILE A 424 -4.41 -14.13 14.53
C ILE A 424 -5.27 -15.23 13.87
N ASN A 425 -6.54 -15.35 14.27
CA ASN A 425 -7.51 -16.25 13.63
C ASN A 425 -7.66 -15.91 12.13
N PHE A 426 -7.84 -14.63 11.77
CA PHE A 426 -7.90 -14.20 10.37
C PHE A 426 -6.64 -14.58 9.57
N VAL A 427 -5.45 -14.38 10.12
CA VAL A 427 -4.16 -14.75 9.47
C VAL A 427 -4.06 -16.26 9.24
N LEU A 428 -4.39 -17.07 10.26
CA LEU A 428 -4.33 -18.53 10.16
C LEU A 428 -5.38 -19.08 9.19
N PHE A 429 -6.62 -18.58 9.26
CA PHE A 429 -7.66 -18.93 8.30
C PHE A 429 -7.26 -18.58 6.87
N GLN A 430 -6.71 -17.38 6.65
CA GLN A 430 -6.29 -16.93 5.33
C GLN A 430 -5.16 -17.79 4.75
N ASN A 431 -4.18 -18.17 5.58
CA ASN A 431 -3.08 -19.05 5.15
C ASN A 431 -3.59 -20.45 4.79
N ALA A 432 -4.39 -21.04 5.68
CA ALA A 432 -4.99 -22.37 5.48
C ALA A 432 -5.91 -22.40 4.25
N PHE A 433 -6.74 -21.37 4.05
CA PHE A 433 -7.62 -21.25 2.90
C PHE A 433 -6.82 -21.13 1.59
N GLN A 434 -5.73 -20.38 1.58
CA GLN A 434 -4.86 -20.24 0.41
C GLN A 434 -4.18 -21.57 0.03
N LEU A 435 -3.67 -22.31 1.03
CA LEU A 435 -3.09 -23.65 0.82
C LEU A 435 -4.14 -24.68 0.37
N ALA A 436 -5.33 -24.68 0.99
CA ALA A 436 -6.42 -25.59 0.63
C ALA A 436 -6.93 -25.33 -0.80
N TYR A 437 -7.08 -24.06 -1.20
CA TYR A 437 -7.44 -23.68 -2.56
C TYR A 437 -6.37 -24.10 -3.57
N PHE A 438 -5.09 -23.90 -3.25
CA PHE A 438 -3.97 -24.36 -4.06
C PHE A 438 -4.00 -25.89 -4.26
N LEU A 439 -4.03 -26.67 -3.18
CA LEU A 439 -4.05 -28.13 -3.21
C LEU A 439 -5.27 -28.68 -3.95
N TRP A 440 -6.46 -28.07 -3.77
CA TRP A 440 -7.67 -28.44 -4.50
C TRP A 440 -7.54 -28.19 -6.00
N SER A 441 -7.01 -27.02 -6.40
CA SER A 441 -6.82 -26.68 -7.81
C SER A 441 -5.79 -27.58 -8.49
N TRP A 442 -4.67 -27.87 -7.83
CA TRP A 442 -3.63 -28.83 -8.25
C TRP A 442 -4.20 -30.24 -8.45
N ASN A 443 -4.97 -30.74 -7.48
CA ASN A 443 -5.58 -32.07 -7.56
C ASN A 443 -6.71 -32.18 -8.62
N LYS A 444 -7.37 -31.08 -8.97
CA LYS A 444 -8.47 -31.09 -9.97
C LYS A 444 -8.04 -30.74 -11.40
N PHE A 445 -7.02 -29.92 -11.57
CA PHE A 445 -6.64 -29.36 -12.88
C PHE A 445 -5.14 -29.53 -13.22
N GLY A 446 -4.28 -29.85 -12.25
CA GLY A 446 -2.86 -30.14 -12.47
C GLY A 446 -1.92 -28.92 -12.55
N LEU A 447 -0.62 -29.26 -12.70
CA LEU A 447 0.56 -28.46 -13.10
C LEU A 447 0.23 -27.31 -14.05
N ASP A 448 -0.06 -27.74 -15.27
CA ASP A 448 0.02 -26.96 -16.50
C ASP A 448 -1.34 -26.34 -16.87
N SER A 449 -2.06 -25.89 -15.84
CA SER A 449 -3.39 -25.29 -15.97
C SER A 449 -3.34 -23.78 -15.88
N CYS A 450 -4.32 -23.12 -16.52
CA CYS A 450 -4.49 -21.65 -16.52
C CYS A 450 -4.52 -21.01 -15.10
N PHE A 451 -4.87 -21.76 -14.05
CA PHE A 451 -4.78 -21.29 -12.66
C PHE A 451 -3.35 -21.12 -12.12
N HIS A 452 -2.36 -21.78 -12.75
CA HIS A 452 -0.95 -21.79 -12.41
C HIS A 452 -0.07 -21.43 -13.63
N GLU A 453 -0.54 -20.48 -14.45
CA GLU A 453 0.08 -20.04 -15.73
C GLU A 453 1.57 -19.67 -15.61
N HIS A 454 2.01 -19.23 -14.43
CA HIS A 454 3.40 -18.96 -14.12
C HIS A 454 3.83 -19.73 -12.86
N THR A 455 4.86 -20.58 -13.01
CA THR A 455 5.44 -21.36 -11.90
C THR A 455 5.99 -20.45 -10.80
N GLU A 456 6.48 -19.26 -11.15
CA GLU A 456 6.94 -18.22 -10.22
C GLU A 456 5.84 -17.79 -9.22
N ASP A 457 4.62 -17.55 -9.69
CA ASP A 457 3.48 -17.15 -8.83
C ASP A 457 3.03 -18.27 -7.89
N THR A 458 3.26 -19.52 -8.27
CA THR A 458 3.05 -20.71 -7.44
C THR A 458 4.14 -20.85 -6.39
N VAL A 459 5.42 -20.68 -6.77
CA VAL A 459 6.56 -20.69 -5.85
C VAL A 459 6.45 -19.55 -4.82
N ILE A 460 6.10 -18.33 -5.24
CA ILE A 460 5.89 -17.19 -4.34
C ILE A 460 4.76 -17.48 -3.33
N ARG A 461 3.63 -18.04 -3.79
CA ARG A 461 2.50 -18.34 -2.88
C ARG A 461 2.83 -19.46 -1.90
N LEU A 462 3.55 -20.51 -2.32
CA LEU A 462 3.95 -21.60 -1.44
C LEU A 462 5.03 -21.16 -0.43
N THR A 463 6.07 -20.44 -0.88
CA THR A 463 7.12 -19.93 0.00
C THR A 463 6.58 -18.93 1.02
N MET A 464 5.71 -18.00 0.61
CA MET A 464 5.07 -17.07 1.54
C MET A 464 4.16 -17.79 2.54
N ALA A 465 3.40 -18.79 2.12
CA ALA A 465 2.55 -19.56 3.03
C ALA A 465 3.36 -20.28 4.12
N VAL A 466 4.50 -20.88 3.76
CA VAL A 466 5.44 -21.50 4.70
C VAL A 466 6.04 -20.45 5.66
N VAL A 467 6.46 -19.29 5.15
CA VAL A 467 7.01 -18.20 5.98
C VAL A 467 5.96 -17.67 6.98
N ILE A 468 4.72 -17.47 6.55
CA ILE A 468 3.61 -17.03 7.41
C ILE A 468 3.35 -18.08 8.50
N GLU A 469 3.37 -19.37 8.16
CA GLU A 469 3.10 -20.45 9.11
C GLU A 469 4.22 -20.60 10.16
N VAL A 470 5.49 -20.46 9.75
CA VAL A 470 6.63 -20.40 10.67
C VAL A 470 6.55 -19.17 11.59
N LEU A 471 6.25 -17.99 11.05
CA LEU A 471 6.08 -16.77 11.86
C LEU A 471 4.86 -16.84 12.80
N CYS A 472 3.80 -17.56 12.44
CA CYS A 472 2.64 -17.74 13.29
C CYS A 472 2.90 -18.74 14.41
N SER A 473 3.45 -19.91 14.08
CA SER A 473 3.72 -21.00 15.02
C SER A 473 4.87 -20.68 15.98
N TYR A 474 5.98 -20.13 15.49
CA TYR A 474 7.19 -19.92 16.30
C TYR A 474 7.18 -18.59 17.04
N VAL A 475 6.70 -17.51 16.40
CA VAL A 475 6.72 -16.16 16.99
C VAL A 475 5.35 -15.80 17.56
N THR A 476 4.29 -15.82 16.77
CA THR A 476 3.06 -15.10 17.14
C THR A 476 2.22 -15.82 18.21
N LEU A 477 2.01 -17.13 18.08
CA LEU A 477 1.20 -17.91 19.02
C LEU A 477 1.84 -18.03 20.43
N PRO A 478 3.14 -18.35 20.60
CA PRO A 478 3.75 -18.42 21.93
C PRO A 478 3.77 -17.07 22.64
N LEU A 479 4.01 -15.99 21.88
CA LEU A 479 4.05 -14.62 22.38
C LEU A 479 2.65 -14.14 22.80
N TYR A 480 1.60 -14.53 22.04
CA TYR A 480 0.22 -14.31 22.44
C TYR A 480 -0.13 -15.06 23.73
N ALA A 481 0.15 -16.36 23.79
CA ALA A 481 -0.14 -17.20 24.97
C ALA A 481 0.56 -16.69 26.24
N LEU A 482 1.82 -16.25 26.13
CA LEU A 482 2.55 -15.63 27.26
C LEU A 482 1.85 -14.35 27.74
N VAL A 483 1.46 -13.45 26.84
CA VAL A 483 0.84 -12.18 27.23
C VAL A 483 -0.59 -12.37 27.76
N THR A 484 -1.38 -13.30 27.21
CA THR A 484 -2.74 -13.58 27.73
C THR A 484 -2.72 -14.30 29.07
N GLN A 485 -1.78 -15.22 29.31
CA GLN A 485 -1.62 -15.86 30.62
C GLN A 485 -1.08 -14.89 31.67
N MET A 486 -0.14 -13.99 31.33
CA MET A 486 0.19 -12.86 32.21
C MET A 486 -1.00 -11.90 32.41
N GLY A 487 -1.88 -11.80 31.42
CA GLY A 487 -3.12 -11.00 31.39
C GLY A 487 -4.25 -11.51 32.29
N SER A 488 -4.36 -12.82 32.45
CA SER A 488 -5.56 -13.47 32.98
C SER A 488 -5.49 -13.73 34.50
N ARG A 489 -5.87 -12.72 35.28
CA ARG A 489 -6.56 -12.96 36.56
C ARG A 489 -8.02 -12.55 36.47
N LYS A 490 -8.91 -13.53 36.62
CA LYS A 490 -10.17 -13.34 37.34
C LYS A 490 -9.93 -13.67 38.81
#